data_AF-A0A3D4MCT2-F1
#
_entry.id   AF-A0A3D4MCT2-F1
#
_cell.length_a   1.000
_cell.length_b   1.000
_cell.length_c   1.000
_cell.angle_alpha   90.00
_cell.angle_beta   90.00
_cell.angle_gamma   90.00
#
_symmetry.space_group_name_H-M   'P 1'
#
loop_
_entity.id
_entity.type
_entity.pdbx_description
1 polymer ?
#
loop_
_entity_poly.entity_id
_entity_poly.type
_entity_poly.pdbx_seq_one_letter_code
_entity_poly.pdbx_strand_id
1 'polypeptide(L)'
;TSGIIPFIRVQDSLTLAISQGSLRRGSAAVYLPVWHPEIEDFVEIRKPSGGDPNRKALNLHHGIVISDAFMRAVEKDEEWALLSPKDGAVVSRVSARNLWIRILTARIETGEPYIIYGDTVNRAIPEHHKLAGLNVKMSNLCSEITLPTGKDHHGQERTAVCCLSSLNLENYEEWEDHPTIVEDIMRFLDNVLEDFIRKAPDSMMRAKYSAMRERSVGLGVMGFHSFLQSKMIPMESVMAKVWNKRMFKHIKAQADAASVKLAHERGPCPDAKEYGIMERFSNKMAIAPTASISIITGGASPGIEPNSANAYTHKTLSGSFFVRNKYLEVLLEQKGLNNEEIWTSIITNEGSVQHLDCLSQDEKDVFKTAFELDQRWLIEHAADRTPYICQAQSLNVFLPADVHKRDLHQIHWMAWKKGVKSLYYCRSKSIQRAESANGGDGRLKIASSATAGEGGATKYDECLACQ
;
A
#
# COMPACT_ATOMS: atom_id res chain seq x y z
N THR A 1 -14.89 -1.31 -31.14
CA THR A 1 -15.64 -1.70 -29.93
C THR A 1 -15.76 -0.48 -29.04
N SER A 2 -16.64 -0.46 -28.04
CA SER A 2 -16.81 0.72 -27.16
C SER A 2 -15.65 1.00 -26.19
N GLY A 3 -14.56 0.22 -26.27
CA GLY A 3 -13.46 0.26 -25.31
C GLY A 3 -13.79 -0.47 -23.99
N ILE A 4 -12.81 -0.56 -23.10
CA ILE A 4 -12.91 -1.16 -21.76
C ILE A 4 -13.46 -0.16 -20.72
N ILE A 5 -13.32 1.15 -20.95
CA ILE A 5 -13.70 2.17 -19.95
C ILE A 5 -15.21 2.11 -19.61
N PRO A 6 -16.15 1.97 -20.57
CA PRO A 6 -17.56 1.78 -20.22
C PRO A 6 -17.84 0.51 -19.42
N PHE A 7 -17.07 -0.57 -19.62
CA PHE A 7 -17.22 -1.80 -18.82
C PHE A 7 -16.68 -1.60 -17.40
N ILE A 8 -15.61 -0.82 -17.23
CA ILE A 8 -15.12 -0.42 -15.91
C ILE A 8 -16.20 0.41 -15.17
N ARG A 9 -16.93 1.28 -15.87
CA ARG A 9 -18.08 2.01 -15.27
C ARG A 9 -19.18 1.07 -14.77
N VAL A 10 -19.46 -0.02 -15.48
CA VAL A 10 -20.42 -1.04 -15.02
C VAL A 10 -19.90 -1.70 -13.74
N GLN A 11 -18.61 -2.03 -13.68
CA GLN A 11 -17.99 -2.60 -12.47
C GLN A 11 -18.00 -1.61 -11.29
N ASP A 12 -17.87 -0.31 -11.55
CA ASP A 12 -17.96 0.76 -10.54
C ASP A 12 -19.34 0.78 -9.88
N SER A 13 -20.40 0.78 -10.69
CA SER A 13 -21.78 0.70 -10.22
C SER A 13 -22.06 -0.61 -9.46
N LEU A 14 -21.52 -1.74 -9.95
CA LEU A 14 -21.66 -3.03 -9.27
C LEU A 14 -20.99 -3.03 -7.90
N THR A 15 -19.80 -2.44 -7.79
CA THR A 15 -19.04 -2.37 -6.55
C THR A 15 -19.79 -1.56 -5.49
N LEU A 16 -20.46 -0.47 -5.89
CA LEU A 16 -21.35 0.29 -5.02
C LEU A 16 -22.58 -0.48 -4.55
N ALA A 17 -23.14 -1.33 -5.42
CA ALA A 17 -24.33 -2.12 -5.09
C ALA A 17 -24.02 -3.22 -4.06
N ILE A 18 -22.75 -3.65 -3.93
CA ILE A 18 -22.33 -4.67 -2.98
C ILE A 18 -21.87 -4.00 -1.69
N SER A 19 -22.69 -4.04 -0.64
CA SER A 19 -22.31 -3.56 0.70
C SER A 19 -22.72 -4.55 1.80
N GLN A 20 -21.90 -4.64 2.85
CA GLN A 20 -22.25 -5.33 4.09
C GLN A 20 -23.02 -4.36 4.99
N GLY A 21 -24.30 -4.14 4.69
CA GLY A 21 -25.14 -3.16 5.37
C GLY A 21 -24.65 -1.73 5.17
N SER A 22 -24.72 -0.91 6.22
CA SER A 22 -24.23 0.48 6.23
C SER A 22 -22.75 0.63 6.58
N LEU A 23 -22.08 -0.44 7.03
CA LEU A 23 -20.76 -0.36 7.69
C LEU A 23 -19.57 -0.57 6.75
N ARG A 24 -19.71 -1.40 5.70
CA ARG A 24 -18.61 -1.68 4.76
C ARG A 24 -19.12 -1.74 3.33
N ARG A 25 -18.60 -0.86 2.47
CA ARG A 25 -18.85 -0.89 1.03
C ARG A 25 -17.85 -1.83 0.34
N GLY A 26 -18.27 -2.41 -0.78
CA GLY A 26 -17.36 -3.11 -1.67
C GLY A 26 -16.25 -2.17 -2.14
N SER A 27 -15.06 -2.72 -2.33
CA SER A 27 -13.92 -2.01 -2.91
C SER A 27 -13.21 -2.94 -3.87
N ALA A 28 -12.81 -2.39 -5.02
CA ALA A 28 -12.10 -3.12 -6.05
C ALA A 28 -11.10 -2.18 -6.73
N ALA A 29 -9.98 -2.76 -7.17
CA ALA A 29 -8.99 -2.09 -7.98
C ALA A 29 -8.93 -2.74 -9.36
N VAL A 30 -8.93 -1.91 -10.40
CA VAL A 30 -8.71 -2.36 -11.79
C VAL A 30 -7.29 -2.03 -12.23
N TYR A 31 -6.67 -2.90 -13.01
CA TYR A 31 -5.30 -2.73 -13.48
C TYR A 31 -5.21 -2.72 -14.99
N LEU A 32 -4.39 -1.83 -15.54
CA LEU A 32 -4.17 -1.74 -16.99
C LEU A 32 -2.67 -1.63 -17.31
N PRO A 33 -2.15 -2.41 -18.27
CA PRO A 33 -0.79 -2.24 -18.72
C PRO A 33 -0.63 -0.93 -19.53
N VAL A 34 0.53 -0.29 -19.37
CA VAL A 34 0.80 1.05 -19.95
C VAL A 34 0.79 1.11 -21.49
N TRP A 35 0.82 -0.04 -22.17
CA TRP A 35 0.70 -0.13 -23.64
C TRP A 35 -0.75 -0.15 -24.13
N HIS A 36 -1.75 -0.22 -23.26
CA HIS A 36 -3.14 -0.36 -23.69
C HIS A 36 -3.64 0.89 -24.45
N PRO A 37 -4.43 0.76 -25.53
CA PRO A 37 -4.88 1.91 -26.35
C PRO A 37 -5.69 2.97 -25.60
N GLU A 38 -6.36 2.57 -24.51
CA GLU A 38 -7.14 3.47 -23.65
C GLU A 38 -6.39 3.90 -22.38
N ILE A 39 -5.06 3.79 -22.33
CA ILE A 39 -4.26 4.14 -21.14
C ILE A 39 -4.45 5.60 -20.72
N GLU A 40 -4.54 6.52 -21.67
CA GLU A 40 -4.70 7.95 -21.41
C GLU A 40 -6.04 8.27 -20.73
N ASP A 41 -7.13 7.65 -21.17
CA ASP A 41 -8.44 7.76 -20.53
C ASP A 41 -8.45 7.05 -19.18
N PHE A 42 -7.80 5.89 -19.09
CA PHE A 42 -7.71 5.10 -17.87
C PHE A 42 -7.03 5.86 -16.72
N VAL A 43 -5.99 6.64 -17.02
CA VAL A 43 -5.31 7.51 -16.04
C VAL A 43 -6.24 8.55 -15.41
N GLU A 44 -7.33 8.92 -16.09
CA GLU A 44 -8.20 10.03 -15.69
C GLU A 44 -9.59 9.58 -15.20
N ILE A 45 -9.83 8.27 -15.07
CA ILE A 45 -11.17 7.74 -14.73
C ILE A 45 -11.66 8.19 -13.36
N ARG A 46 -10.74 8.52 -12.44
CA ARG A 46 -11.07 9.02 -11.10
C ARG A 46 -11.13 10.54 -10.98
N LYS A 47 -10.82 11.28 -12.04
CA LYS A 47 -10.96 12.75 -12.01
C LYS A 47 -12.45 13.10 -12.02
N PRO A 48 -12.96 13.83 -11.00
CA PRO A 48 -14.39 14.12 -10.88
C PRO A 48 -14.86 15.14 -11.93
N SER A 49 -13.97 15.98 -12.42
CA SER A 49 -14.25 17.02 -13.41
C SER A 49 -13.53 16.74 -14.74
N GLY A 50 -14.14 17.17 -15.84
CA GLY A 50 -13.58 17.08 -17.19
C GLY A 50 -13.84 15.75 -17.88
N GLY A 51 -13.99 15.78 -19.21
CA GLY A 51 -14.29 14.61 -20.03
C GLY A 51 -15.75 14.14 -19.93
N ASP A 52 -16.01 12.95 -20.47
CA ASP A 52 -17.33 12.31 -20.46
C ASP A 52 -17.61 11.64 -19.10
N PRO A 53 -18.68 12.03 -18.37
CA PRO A 53 -19.06 11.41 -17.10
C PRO A 53 -19.31 9.89 -17.20
N ASN A 54 -19.72 9.38 -18.37
CA ASN A 54 -19.94 7.95 -18.58
C ASN A 54 -18.63 7.16 -18.66
N ARG A 55 -17.49 7.85 -18.78
CA ARG A 55 -16.14 7.29 -18.80
C ARG A 55 -15.39 7.50 -17.48
N LYS A 56 -16.09 7.88 -16.40
CA LYS A 56 -15.54 8.07 -15.05
C LYS A 56 -15.96 6.95 -14.10
N ALA A 57 -15.03 6.46 -13.29
CA ALA A 57 -15.26 5.42 -12.28
C ALA A 57 -14.68 5.89 -10.94
N LEU A 58 -15.47 6.69 -10.19
CA LEU A 58 -15.00 7.38 -8.99
C LEU A 58 -14.94 6.47 -7.74
N ASN A 59 -15.61 5.33 -7.78
CA ASN A 59 -15.77 4.39 -6.66
C ASN A 59 -14.87 3.16 -6.79
N LEU A 60 -14.23 2.97 -7.94
CA LEU A 60 -13.16 2.01 -8.13
C LEU A 60 -11.80 2.65 -7.91
N HIS A 61 -10.90 1.85 -7.36
CA HIS A 61 -9.47 2.15 -7.39
C HIS A 61 -8.88 1.69 -8.71
N HIS A 62 -7.72 2.24 -9.08
CA HIS A 62 -7.05 1.83 -10.30
C HIS A 62 -5.53 1.88 -10.21
N GLY A 63 -4.88 0.99 -10.95
CA GLY A 63 -3.44 0.88 -11.02
C GLY A 63 -2.91 0.62 -12.44
N ILE A 64 -1.69 1.04 -12.69
CA ILE A 64 -1.01 0.87 -13.98
C ILE A 64 0.15 -0.10 -13.84
N VAL A 65 0.23 -1.05 -14.76
CA VAL A 65 1.36 -1.97 -14.88
C VAL A 65 2.36 -1.38 -15.86
N ILE A 66 3.50 -0.96 -15.33
CA ILE A 66 4.59 -0.29 -16.04
C ILE A 66 5.67 -1.31 -16.37
N SER A 67 6.10 -1.33 -17.63
CA SER A 67 7.26 -2.12 -18.08
C SER A 67 8.54 -1.29 -18.02
N ASP A 68 9.68 -1.98 -17.93
CA ASP A 68 11.00 -1.37 -18.06
C ASP A 68 11.18 -0.72 -19.43
N ALA A 69 10.57 -1.31 -20.47
CA ALA A 69 10.59 -0.75 -21.82
C ALA A 69 9.94 0.64 -21.88
N PHE A 70 8.80 0.83 -21.21
CA PHE A 70 8.16 2.15 -21.13
C PHE A 70 9.04 3.15 -20.39
N MET A 71 9.60 2.76 -19.25
CA MET A 71 10.47 3.65 -18.47
C MET A 71 11.74 4.04 -19.25
N ARG A 72 12.33 3.12 -20.03
CA ARG A 72 13.44 3.44 -20.93
C ARG A 72 13.02 4.39 -22.07
N ALA A 73 11.82 4.25 -22.61
CA ALA A 73 11.27 5.17 -23.60
C ALA A 73 11.08 6.58 -22.99
N VAL A 74 10.64 6.68 -21.73
CA VAL A 74 10.58 7.95 -20.99
C VAL A 74 11.97 8.60 -20.84
N GLU A 75 13.00 7.81 -20.50
CA GLU A 75 14.40 8.26 -20.36
C GLU A 75 14.89 8.92 -21.66
N LYS A 76 14.59 8.26 -22.78
CA LYS A 76 15.12 8.60 -24.11
C LYS A 76 14.24 9.55 -24.90
N ASP A 77 13.11 9.98 -24.35
CA ASP A 77 12.12 10.81 -25.05
C ASP A 77 11.55 10.14 -26.32
N GLU A 78 11.31 8.83 -26.25
CA GLU A 78 10.82 8.05 -27.39
C GLU A 78 9.28 8.05 -27.46
N GLU A 79 8.77 7.74 -28.66
CA GLU A 79 7.37 7.41 -28.88
C GLU A 79 7.06 6.01 -28.32
N TRP A 80 5.91 5.88 -27.67
CA TRP A 80 5.39 4.64 -27.10
C TRP A 80 4.24 4.11 -27.94
N ALA A 81 4.36 2.87 -28.41
CA ALA A 81 3.33 2.22 -29.19
C ALA A 81 2.20 1.68 -28.30
N LEU A 82 0.96 2.05 -28.63
CA LEU A 82 -0.23 1.49 -28.01
C LEU A 82 -0.72 0.31 -28.84
N LEU A 83 -0.90 -0.84 -28.18
CA LEU A 83 -1.06 -2.13 -28.85
C LEU A 83 -2.48 -2.68 -28.67
N SER A 84 -3.05 -3.21 -29.75
CA SER A 84 -4.33 -3.92 -29.72
C SER A 84 -4.21 -5.17 -28.84
N PRO A 85 -5.06 -5.33 -27.80
CA PRO A 85 -5.04 -6.53 -26.96
C PRO A 85 -5.42 -7.82 -27.71
N LYS A 86 -6.03 -7.71 -28.90
CA LYS A 86 -6.51 -8.86 -29.69
C LYS A 86 -5.38 -9.56 -30.45
N ASP A 87 -4.49 -8.78 -31.04
CA ASP A 87 -3.50 -9.25 -32.03
C ASP A 87 -2.13 -8.59 -31.90
N GLY A 88 -1.95 -7.65 -30.96
CA GLY A 88 -0.68 -6.95 -30.72
C GLY A 88 -0.33 -5.90 -31.78
N ALA A 89 -1.22 -5.60 -32.73
CA ALA A 89 -0.99 -4.58 -33.74
C ALA A 89 -0.88 -3.18 -33.11
N VAL A 90 -0.01 -2.34 -33.66
CA VAL A 90 0.11 -0.94 -33.23
C VAL A 90 -1.15 -0.18 -33.66
N VAL A 91 -1.89 0.32 -32.68
CA VAL A 91 -3.11 1.13 -32.89
C VAL A 91 -2.74 2.60 -33.07
N SER A 92 -1.86 3.10 -32.21
CA SER A 92 -1.37 4.49 -32.24
C SER A 92 -0.02 4.59 -31.51
N ARG A 93 0.59 5.77 -31.56
CA ARG A 93 1.80 6.11 -30.79
C ARG A 93 1.58 7.39 -30.01
N VAL A 94 2.18 7.47 -28.83
CA VAL A 94 2.14 8.65 -27.96
C VAL A 94 3.54 8.92 -27.40
N SER A 95 3.89 10.17 -27.11
CA SER A 95 5.15 10.45 -26.40
C SER A 95 5.16 9.76 -25.02
N ALA A 96 6.17 8.91 -24.78
CA ALA A 96 6.30 8.20 -23.51
C ALA A 96 6.41 9.19 -22.33
N ARG A 97 7.17 10.28 -22.52
CA ARG A 97 7.35 11.31 -21.51
C ARG A 97 6.06 12.05 -21.20
N ASN A 98 5.25 12.38 -22.21
CA ASN A 98 3.95 13.04 -21.98
C ASN A 98 3.00 12.12 -21.23
N LEU A 99 2.92 10.83 -21.61
CA LEU A 99 2.12 9.85 -20.88
C LEU A 99 2.59 9.71 -19.43
N TRP A 100 3.90 9.67 -19.19
CA TRP A 100 4.45 9.63 -17.83
C TRP A 100 4.09 10.87 -17.01
N ILE A 101 4.21 12.06 -17.59
CA ILE A 101 3.80 13.32 -16.93
C ILE A 101 2.30 13.26 -16.57
N ARG A 102 1.45 12.75 -17.47
CA ARG A 102 0.01 12.59 -17.21
C ARG A 102 -0.25 11.64 -16.04
N ILE A 103 0.43 10.49 -16.00
CA ILE A 103 0.34 9.52 -14.89
C ILE A 103 0.70 10.20 -13.57
N LEU A 104 1.85 10.87 -13.50
CA LEU A 104 2.32 11.53 -12.27
C LEU A 104 1.40 12.67 -11.83
N THR A 105 0.88 13.43 -12.77
CA THR A 105 -0.06 14.52 -12.51
C THR A 105 -1.36 13.98 -11.91
N ALA A 106 -1.92 12.92 -12.49
CA ALA A 106 -3.10 12.25 -11.95
C ALA A 106 -2.89 11.72 -10.53
N ARG A 107 -1.70 11.13 -10.25
CA ARG A 107 -1.34 10.66 -8.90
C ARG A 107 -1.36 11.77 -7.86
N ILE A 108 -0.85 12.96 -8.19
CA ILE A 108 -0.90 14.10 -7.25
C ILE A 108 -2.32 14.64 -7.07
N GLU A 109 -3.10 14.69 -8.15
CA GLU A 109 -4.45 15.26 -8.13
C GLU A 109 -5.48 14.35 -7.44
N THR A 110 -5.35 13.03 -7.61
CA THR A 110 -6.38 12.05 -7.18
C THR A 110 -5.85 10.95 -6.25
N GLY A 111 -4.55 10.95 -5.96
CA GLY A 111 -3.89 9.90 -5.17
C GLY A 111 -3.54 8.64 -5.94
N GLU A 112 -4.06 8.50 -7.16
CA GLU A 112 -4.01 7.32 -8.02
C GLU A 112 -3.76 7.74 -9.49
N PRO A 113 -3.33 6.86 -10.39
CA PRO A 113 -3.25 5.40 -10.29
C PRO A 113 -2.15 4.87 -9.35
N TYR A 114 -2.34 3.67 -8.83
CA TYR A 114 -1.23 2.86 -8.29
C TYR A 114 -0.22 2.53 -9.38
N ILE A 115 1.03 2.26 -9.02
CA ILE A 115 2.05 1.86 -9.98
C ILE A 115 2.57 0.48 -9.61
N ILE A 116 2.53 -0.45 -10.56
CA ILE A 116 3.15 -1.76 -10.45
C ILE A 116 4.26 -1.86 -11.51
N TYR A 117 5.50 -2.09 -11.09
CA TYR A 117 6.61 -2.32 -12.03
C TYR A 117 6.61 -3.80 -12.44
N GLY A 118 5.81 -4.11 -13.47
CA GLY A 118 5.47 -5.47 -13.87
C GLY A 118 6.67 -6.36 -14.17
N ASP A 119 7.71 -5.81 -14.82
CA ASP A 119 8.92 -6.57 -15.14
C ASP A 119 9.75 -6.87 -13.88
N THR A 120 9.84 -5.91 -12.95
CA THR A 120 10.49 -6.11 -11.64
C THR A 120 9.76 -7.16 -10.82
N VAL A 121 8.42 -7.13 -10.81
CA VAL A 121 7.59 -8.15 -10.15
C VAL A 121 7.86 -9.53 -10.76
N ASN A 122 7.75 -9.68 -12.09
CA ASN A 122 7.90 -10.97 -12.75
C ASN A 122 9.33 -11.53 -12.69
N ARG A 123 10.37 -10.69 -12.62
CA ARG A 123 11.74 -11.16 -12.33
C ARG A 123 11.88 -11.77 -10.94
N ALA A 124 11.10 -11.29 -9.99
CA ALA A 124 11.21 -11.65 -8.58
C ALA A 124 10.25 -12.75 -8.10
N ILE A 125 9.38 -13.27 -8.98
CA ILE A 125 8.50 -14.38 -8.64
C ILE A 125 9.31 -15.65 -8.30
N PRO A 126 8.72 -16.60 -7.55
CA PRO A 126 9.38 -17.86 -7.21
C PRO A 126 9.82 -18.66 -8.44
N GLU A 127 10.89 -19.44 -8.30
CA GLU A 127 11.50 -20.16 -9.44
C GLU A 127 10.54 -21.16 -10.08
N HIS A 128 9.79 -21.95 -9.29
CA HIS A 128 8.78 -22.86 -9.84
C HIS A 128 7.65 -22.14 -10.58
N HIS A 129 7.32 -20.90 -10.21
CA HIS A 129 6.36 -20.10 -11.00
C HIS A 129 6.94 -19.72 -12.37
N LYS A 130 8.24 -19.39 -12.44
CA LYS A 130 8.92 -19.12 -13.72
C LYS A 130 8.97 -20.36 -14.60
N LEU A 131 9.38 -21.50 -14.05
CA LEU A 131 9.43 -22.78 -14.75
C LEU A 131 8.05 -23.22 -15.27
N ALA A 132 7.00 -22.90 -14.50
CA ALA A 132 5.61 -23.14 -14.86
C ALA A 132 5.02 -22.16 -15.90
N GLY A 133 5.79 -21.16 -16.34
CA GLY A 133 5.31 -20.10 -17.24
C GLY A 133 4.21 -19.22 -16.61
N LEU A 134 4.10 -19.20 -15.29
CA LEU A 134 3.16 -18.35 -14.57
C LEU A 134 3.68 -16.92 -14.53
N ASN A 135 2.79 -15.96 -14.79
CA ASN A 135 3.12 -14.54 -14.81
C ASN A 135 2.11 -13.75 -14.00
N VAL A 136 2.60 -12.71 -13.33
CA VAL A 136 1.80 -11.73 -12.59
C VAL A 136 1.40 -10.61 -13.53
N LYS A 137 0.09 -10.42 -13.68
CA LYS A 137 -0.50 -9.44 -14.62
C LYS A 137 -1.01 -8.18 -13.93
N MET A 138 -1.23 -8.23 -12.63
CA MET A 138 -1.78 -7.16 -11.79
C MET A 138 -1.46 -7.42 -10.32
N SER A 139 -1.76 -6.45 -9.46
CA SER A 139 -1.74 -6.62 -8.01
C SER A 139 -3.16 -6.73 -7.45
N ASN A 140 -3.30 -6.92 -6.14
CA ASN A 140 -4.56 -6.78 -5.40
C ASN A 140 -4.96 -5.31 -5.15
N LEU A 141 -5.99 -5.09 -4.33
CA LEU A 141 -6.48 -3.75 -3.94
C LEU A 141 -5.40 -2.84 -3.33
N CYS A 142 -4.48 -3.38 -2.54
CA CYS A 142 -3.53 -2.58 -1.77
C CYS A 142 -2.09 -2.58 -2.35
N SER A 143 -1.90 -3.12 -3.55
CA SER A 143 -0.62 -3.11 -4.28
C SER A 143 0.54 -3.92 -3.66
N GLU A 144 0.30 -4.83 -2.70
CA GLU A 144 1.32 -5.67 -2.05
C GLU A 144 1.33 -7.12 -2.55
N ILE A 145 0.23 -7.61 -3.12
CA ILE A 145 0.07 -9.02 -3.52
C ILE A 145 0.30 -9.17 -5.02
N THR A 146 1.29 -9.98 -5.38
CA THR A 146 1.74 -10.17 -6.76
C THR A 146 1.70 -11.65 -7.12
N LEU A 147 0.49 -12.19 -7.15
CA LEU A 147 0.23 -13.61 -7.43
C LEU A 147 -0.30 -13.81 -8.86
N PRO A 148 -0.01 -14.96 -9.49
CA PRO A 148 -0.47 -15.24 -10.85
C PRO A 148 -2.00 -15.46 -10.90
N THR A 149 -2.63 -14.94 -11.96
CA THR A 149 -4.08 -15.07 -12.17
C THR A 149 -4.42 -15.39 -13.63
N GLY A 150 -5.61 -15.95 -13.85
CA GLY A 150 -6.10 -16.40 -15.15
C GLY A 150 -5.70 -17.85 -15.44
N LYS A 151 -5.81 -18.25 -16.71
CA LYS A 151 -5.50 -19.62 -17.14
C LYS A 151 -4.03 -19.99 -16.90
N ASP A 152 -3.79 -21.13 -16.28
CA ASP A 152 -2.45 -21.70 -16.05
C ASP A 152 -2.05 -22.77 -17.08
N HIS A 153 -0.87 -23.38 -16.91
CA HIS A 153 -0.35 -24.43 -17.77
C HIS A 153 -1.14 -25.75 -17.71
N HIS A 154 -1.99 -25.94 -16.70
CA HIS A 154 -2.95 -27.06 -16.61
C HIS A 154 -4.29 -26.73 -17.29
N GLY A 155 -4.42 -25.54 -17.87
CA GLY A 155 -5.64 -25.06 -18.50
C GLY A 155 -6.73 -24.63 -17.50
N GLN A 156 -6.39 -24.50 -16.21
CA GLN A 156 -7.31 -24.13 -15.15
C GLN A 156 -7.27 -22.63 -14.86
N GLU A 157 -8.43 -22.06 -14.53
CA GLU A 157 -8.55 -20.63 -14.22
C GLU A 157 -8.21 -20.34 -12.75
N ARG A 158 -7.20 -19.48 -12.53
CA ARG A 158 -6.77 -19.03 -11.21
C ARG A 158 -7.38 -17.69 -10.83
N THR A 159 -7.81 -17.59 -9.59
CA THR A 159 -8.10 -16.32 -8.90
C THR A 159 -7.27 -16.32 -7.61
N ALA A 160 -6.27 -15.46 -7.52
CA ALA A 160 -5.39 -15.45 -6.35
C ALA A 160 -6.13 -15.06 -5.06
N VAL A 161 -5.65 -15.57 -3.92
CA VAL A 161 -6.21 -15.30 -2.59
C VAL A 161 -5.11 -14.77 -1.68
N CYS A 162 -5.45 -13.78 -0.87
CA CYS A 162 -4.52 -13.16 0.08
C CYS A 162 -4.80 -13.71 1.48
N CYS A 163 -3.83 -14.36 2.12
CA CYS A 163 -3.89 -14.78 3.52
C CYS A 163 -2.77 -14.06 4.30
N LEU A 164 -3.15 -13.12 5.16
CA LEU A 164 -2.25 -12.07 5.66
C LEU A 164 -2.12 -12.09 7.19
N SER A 165 -0.94 -11.77 7.67
CA SER A 165 -0.65 -11.45 9.07
C SER A 165 0.45 -10.39 9.13
N SER A 166 0.71 -9.77 10.28
CA SER A 166 1.77 -8.77 10.43
C SER A 166 2.47 -8.87 11.77
N LEU A 167 3.81 -8.87 11.74
CA LEU A 167 4.65 -8.76 12.92
C LEU A 167 4.70 -7.31 13.41
N ASN A 168 4.65 -7.07 14.72
CA ASN A 168 4.82 -5.74 15.27
C ASN A 168 6.33 -5.45 15.48
N LEU A 169 6.92 -4.61 14.64
CA LEU A 169 8.33 -4.21 14.73
C LEU A 169 8.59 -3.27 15.90
N GLU A 170 7.56 -2.60 16.43
CA GLU A 170 7.70 -1.77 17.63
C GLU A 170 8.31 -2.58 18.80
N ASN A 171 7.94 -3.86 18.88
CA ASN A 171 8.40 -4.82 19.88
C ASN A 171 9.47 -5.78 19.32
N TYR A 172 10.16 -5.42 18.23
CA TYR A 172 11.06 -6.32 17.51
C TYR A 172 12.09 -7.02 18.42
N GLU A 173 12.73 -6.27 19.33
CA GLU A 173 13.74 -6.80 20.25
C GLU A 173 13.15 -7.75 21.31
N GLU A 174 11.84 -7.72 21.56
CA GLU A 174 11.18 -8.67 22.47
C GLU A 174 11.05 -10.06 21.85
N TRP A 175 10.96 -10.14 20.52
CA TRP A 175 10.66 -11.38 19.83
C TRP A 175 11.70 -11.84 18.82
N GLU A 176 12.72 -11.04 18.48
CA GLU A 176 13.70 -11.41 17.45
C GLU A 176 14.46 -12.72 17.77
N ASP A 177 14.65 -13.02 19.05
CA ASP A 177 15.30 -14.25 19.52
C ASP A 177 14.28 -15.34 19.91
N HIS A 178 12.97 -15.09 19.76
CA HIS A 178 11.95 -16.07 20.09
C HIS A 178 12.00 -17.24 19.08
N PRO A 179 12.21 -18.49 19.54
CA PRO A 179 12.62 -19.60 18.68
C PRO A 179 11.58 -20.01 17.65
N THR A 180 10.29 -19.73 17.90
CA THR A 180 9.19 -20.22 17.06
C THR A 180 8.23 -19.15 16.57
N ILE A 181 8.40 -17.85 16.91
CA ILE A 181 7.33 -16.86 16.69
C ILE A 181 6.93 -16.76 15.22
N VAL A 182 7.91 -16.69 14.31
CA VAL A 182 7.66 -16.63 12.87
C VAL A 182 7.14 -17.97 12.36
N GLU A 183 7.65 -19.10 12.85
CA GLU A 183 7.13 -20.42 12.48
C GLU A 183 5.66 -20.58 12.85
N ASP A 184 5.28 -20.20 14.07
CA ASP A 184 3.92 -20.30 14.59
C ASP A 184 2.95 -19.45 13.75
N ILE A 185 3.36 -18.24 13.35
CA ILE A 185 2.58 -17.39 12.46
C ILE A 185 2.45 -18.02 11.07
N MET A 186 3.53 -18.55 10.49
CA MET A 186 3.47 -19.21 9.18
C MET A 186 2.58 -20.46 9.22
N ARG A 187 2.64 -21.25 10.30
CA ARG A 187 1.77 -22.40 10.54
C ARG A 187 0.31 -21.98 10.71
N PHE A 188 0.06 -20.88 11.41
CA PHE A 188 -1.27 -20.29 11.56
C PHE A 188 -1.84 -19.86 10.20
N LEU A 189 -1.06 -19.15 9.39
CA LEU A 189 -1.45 -18.77 8.02
C LEU A 189 -1.76 -20.01 7.15
N ASP A 190 -0.95 -21.07 7.24
CA ASP A 190 -1.22 -22.33 6.53
C ASP A 190 -2.54 -22.97 6.97
N ASN A 191 -2.87 -22.91 8.26
CA ASN A 191 -4.12 -23.44 8.81
C ASN A 191 -5.33 -22.60 8.34
N VAL A 192 -5.22 -21.27 8.34
CA VAL A 192 -6.28 -20.38 7.82
C VAL A 192 -6.53 -20.65 6.33
N LEU A 193 -5.46 -20.80 5.55
CA LEU A 193 -5.58 -21.09 4.13
C LEU A 193 -6.17 -22.48 3.89
N GLU A 194 -5.79 -23.47 4.69
CA GLU A 194 -6.38 -24.81 4.65
C GLU A 194 -7.88 -24.79 4.96
N ASP A 195 -8.31 -24.01 5.96
CA ASP A 195 -9.73 -23.86 6.30
C ASP A 195 -10.53 -23.29 5.12
N PHE A 196 -10.00 -22.24 4.48
CA PHE A 196 -10.59 -21.68 3.26
C PHE A 196 -10.67 -22.71 2.14
N ILE A 197 -9.58 -23.43 1.85
CA ILE A 197 -9.55 -24.45 0.78
C ILE A 197 -10.63 -25.52 1.02
N ARG A 198 -10.85 -25.95 2.26
CA ARG A 198 -11.84 -26.97 2.59
C ARG A 198 -13.27 -26.46 2.48
N LYS A 199 -13.54 -25.26 2.98
CA LYS A 199 -14.90 -24.74 3.16
C LYS A 199 -15.40 -23.84 2.03
N ALA A 200 -14.52 -23.31 1.18
CA ALA A 200 -14.91 -22.41 0.11
C ALA A 200 -15.96 -23.07 -0.81
N PRO A 201 -17.07 -22.37 -1.12
CA PRO A 201 -18.12 -22.91 -1.97
C PRO A 201 -17.65 -23.06 -3.43
N ASP A 202 -18.37 -23.86 -4.21
CA ASP A 202 -18.04 -24.11 -5.62
C ASP A 202 -18.05 -22.83 -6.49
N SER A 203 -18.83 -21.82 -6.10
CA SER A 203 -18.80 -20.49 -6.74
C SER A 203 -17.42 -19.81 -6.63
N MET A 204 -16.57 -20.24 -5.70
CA MET A 204 -15.20 -19.78 -5.52
C MET A 204 -14.16 -20.82 -5.99
N MET A 205 -14.53 -21.77 -6.84
CA MET A 205 -13.65 -22.86 -7.27
C MET A 205 -12.30 -22.39 -7.83
N ARG A 206 -12.27 -21.27 -8.58
CA ARG A 206 -11.04 -20.66 -9.12
C ARG A 206 -10.08 -20.20 -8.01
N ALA A 207 -10.66 -19.67 -6.94
CA ALA A 207 -9.92 -19.18 -5.77
C ALA A 207 -9.42 -20.34 -4.92
N LYS A 208 -10.29 -21.33 -4.67
CA LYS A 208 -9.94 -22.59 -4.01
C LYS A 208 -8.81 -23.32 -4.74
N TYR A 209 -8.90 -23.40 -6.07
CA TYR A 209 -7.86 -24.01 -6.91
C TYR A 209 -6.52 -23.27 -6.78
N SER A 210 -6.50 -21.94 -6.97
CA SER A 210 -5.26 -21.15 -6.83
C SER A 210 -4.64 -21.35 -5.45
N ALA A 211 -5.42 -21.13 -4.38
CA ALA A 211 -4.96 -21.25 -3.00
C ALA A 211 -4.39 -22.65 -2.69
N MET A 212 -5.04 -23.71 -3.17
CA MET A 212 -4.57 -25.08 -2.98
C MET A 212 -3.25 -25.36 -3.71
N ARG A 213 -3.12 -24.85 -4.95
CA ARG A 213 -1.95 -25.07 -5.80
C ARG A 213 -0.70 -24.36 -5.28
N GLU A 214 -0.81 -23.08 -4.97
CA GLU A 214 0.34 -22.24 -4.65
C GLU A 214 0.59 -22.10 -3.14
N ARG A 215 -0.47 -22.24 -2.34
CA ARG A 215 -0.46 -21.97 -0.90
C ARG A 215 0.25 -20.66 -0.53
N SER A 216 0.06 -19.60 -1.30
CA SER A 216 0.74 -18.33 -1.07
C SER A 216 0.17 -17.62 0.15
N VAL A 217 1.03 -17.07 1.00
CA VAL A 217 0.69 -16.26 2.18
C VAL A 217 1.46 -14.93 2.16
N GLY A 218 1.00 -13.97 2.96
CA GLY A 218 1.61 -12.65 3.10
C GLY A 218 1.89 -12.31 4.55
N LEU A 219 3.07 -12.68 5.04
CA LEU A 219 3.62 -12.18 6.29
C LEU A 219 4.15 -10.76 6.07
N GLY A 220 3.46 -9.81 6.67
CA GLY A 220 3.79 -8.39 6.69
C GLY A 220 4.42 -7.93 8.00
N VAL A 221 4.51 -6.61 8.15
CA VAL A 221 4.96 -5.96 9.38
C VAL A 221 4.12 -4.73 9.65
N MET A 222 4.12 -4.26 10.89
CA MET A 222 3.69 -2.93 11.32
C MET A 222 4.69 -2.33 12.32
N GLY A 223 4.51 -1.08 12.74
CA GLY A 223 5.29 -0.49 13.83
C GLY A 223 6.71 -0.07 13.47
N PHE A 224 7.05 0.04 12.18
CA PHE A 224 8.42 0.39 11.78
C PHE A 224 8.85 1.79 12.26
N HIS A 225 8.02 2.81 12.05
CA HIS A 225 8.34 4.17 12.52
C HIS A 225 8.31 4.26 14.05
N SER A 226 7.33 3.61 14.68
CA SER A 226 7.28 3.45 16.14
C SER A 226 8.58 2.90 16.71
N PHE A 227 9.13 1.83 16.12
CA PHE A 227 10.42 1.27 16.53
C PHE A 227 11.56 2.29 16.39
N LEU A 228 11.62 3.02 15.29
CA LEU A 228 12.66 4.02 15.09
C LEU A 228 12.54 5.16 16.13
N GLN A 229 11.32 5.61 16.42
CA GLN A 229 11.05 6.64 17.42
C GLN A 229 11.38 6.17 18.84
N SER A 230 11.09 4.92 19.19
CA SER A 230 11.46 4.34 20.49
C SER A 230 12.97 4.29 20.71
N LYS A 231 13.74 4.27 19.62
CA LYS A 231 15.21 4.29 19.61
C LYS A 231 15.81 5.67 19.35
N MET A 232 14.99 6.72 19.21
CA MET A 232 15.43 8.07 18.83
C MET A 232 16.24 8.08 17.52
N ILE A 233 15.82 7.28 16.54
CA ILE A 233 16.46 7.17 15.22
C ILE A 233 15.60 7.92 14.18
N PRO A 234 16.13 8.96 13.53
CA PRO A 234 15.43 9.58 12.40
C PRO A 234 15.21 8.60 11.27
N MET A 235 14.02 8.61 10.67
CA MET A 235 13.73 7.76 9.50
C MET A 235 14.64 8.11 8.32
N GLU A 236 15.08 9.37 8.22
CA GLU A 236 16.02 9.88 7.20
C GLU A 236 17.49 9.63 7.56
N SER A 237 17.80 8.45 8.11
CA SER A 237 19.14 8.12 8.59
C SER A 237 19.68 6.80 8.06
N VAL A 238 21.01 6.69 8.07
CA VAL A 238 21.71 5.44 7.78
C VAL A 238 21.32 4.36 8.81
N MET A 239 21.14 4.72 10.08
CA MET A 239 20.73 3.78 11.12
C MET A 239 19.35 3.18 10.85
N ALA A 240 18.39 3.97 10.36
CA ALA A 240 17.10 3.44 9.92
C ALA A 240 17.26 2.42 8.79
N LYS A 241 18.16 2.65 7.82
CA LYS A 241 18.47 1.67 6.74
C LYS A 241 19.08 0.39 7.30
N VAL A 242 19.98 0.49 8.29
CA VAL A 242 20.60 -0.68 8.94
C VAL A 242 19.55 -1.54 9.62
N TRP A 243 18.68 -0.95 10.43
CA TRP A 243 17.59 -1.67 11.10
C TRP A 243 16.60 -2.27 10.12
N ASN A 244 16.20 -1.51 9.10
CA ASN A 244 15.36 -2.00 8.01
C ASN A 244 15.97 -3.28 7.39
N LYS A 245 17.22 -3.25 6.96
CA LYS A 245 17.87 -4.44 6.38
C LYS A 245 17.95 -5.61 7.37
N ARG A 246 18.31 -5.35 8.61
CA ARG A 246 18.42 -6.37 9.66
C ARG A 246 17.08 -7.09 9.86
N MET A 247 16.01 -6.33 10.10
CA MET A 247 14.67 -6.88 10.36
C MET A 247 14.15 -7.69 9.18
N PHE A 248 14.18 -7.15 7.97
CA PHE A 248 13.62 -7.84 6.81
C PHE A 248 14.44 -9.06 6.39
N LYS A 249 15.78 -9.01 6.52
CA LYS A 249 16.64 -10.18 6.33
C LYS A 249 16.33 -11.27 7.34
N HIS A 250 16.18 -10.91 8.62
CA HIS A 250 15.85 -11.84 9.68
C HIS A 250 14.48 -12.50 9.45
N ILE A 251 13.43 -11.71 9.22
CA ILE A 251 12.07 -12.22 8.98
C ILE A 251 12.04 -13.13 7.74
N LYS A 252 12.74 -12.77 6.66
CA LYS A 252 12.82 -13.61 5.45
C LYS A 252 13.46 -14.96 5.73
N ALA A 253 14.59 -14.97 6.44
CA ALA A 253 15.27 -16.22 6.78
C ALA A 253 14.38 -17.14 7.62
N GLN A 254 13.67 -16.57 8.60
CA GLN A 254 12.74 -17.32 9.45
C GLN A 254 11.52 -17.84 8.67
N ALA A 255 10.91 -17.01 7.81
CA ALA A 255 9.78 -17.41 6.98
C ALA A 255 10.15 -18.50 5.96
N ASP A 256 11.34 -18.43 5.38
CA ASP A 256 11.88 -19.49 4.51
C ASP A 256 12.08 -20.80 5.26
N ALA A 257 12.74 -20.75 6.43
CA ALA A 257 12.97 -21.92 7.26
C ALA A 257 11.65 -22.58 7.70
N ALA A 258 10.67 -21.78 8.12
CA ALA A 258 9.34 -22.26 8.48
C ALA A 258 8.63 -22.94 7.28
N SER A 259 8.75 -22.37 6.08
CA SER A 259 8.17 -22.95 4.86
C SER A 259 8.76 -24.32 4.53
N VAL A 260 10.08 -24.48 4.61
CA VAL A 260 10.75 -25.77 4.38
C VAL A 260 10.36 -26.79 5.46
N LYS A 261 10.35 -26.38 6.74
CA LYS A 261 9.94 -27.24 7.85
C LYS A 261 8.51 -27.75 7.67
N LEU A 262 7.57 -26.85 7.37
CA LEU A 262 6.18 -27.22 7.10
C LEU A 262 6.04 -28.07 5.83
N ALA A 263 6.92 -27.92 4.84
CA ALA A 263 6.94 -28.79 3.66
C ALA A 263 7.33 -30.23 4.02
N HIS A 264 8.27 -30.43 4.94
CA HIS A 264 8.61 -31.76 5.45
C HIS A 264 7.47 -32.36 6.28
N GLU A 265 6.79 -31.57 7.09
CA GLU A 265 5.69 -32.05 7.95
C GLU A 265 4.39 -32.31 7.19
N ARG A 266 4.05 -31.46 6.21
CA ARG A 266 2.73 -31.42 5.55
C ARG A 266 2.77 -31.63 4.04
N GLY A 267 3.97 -31.81 3.49
CA GLY A 267 4.23 -31.81 2.05
C GLY A 267 4.37 -30.39 1.47
N PRO A 268 5.22 -30.22 0.44
CA PRO A 268 5.31 -28.97 -0.31
C PRO A 268 3.99 -28.63 -1.01
N CYS A 269 3.76 -27.36 -1.37
CA CYS A 269 2.61 -27.01 -2.18
C CYS A 269 2.69 -27.69 -3.57
N PRO A 270 1.56 -28.01 -4.20
CA PRO A 270 1.55 -28.66 -5.52
C PRO A 270 2.38 -27.94 -6.59
N ASP A 271 2.31 -26.60 -6.65
CA ASP A 271 3.09 -25.83 -7.62
C ASP A 271 4.60 -25.94 -7.37
N ALA A 272 5.08 -26.06 -6.13
CA ALA A 272 6.50 -26.28 -5.84
C ALA A 272 6.90 -27.74 -6.08
N LYS A 273 6.04 -28.69 -5.67
CA LYS A 273 6.28 -30.14 -5.75
C LYS A 273 6.52 -30.62 -7.17
N GLU A 274 5.77 -30.10 -8.14
CA GLU A 274 5.90 -30.49 -9.56
C GLU A 274 7.27 -30.18 -10.15
N TYR A 275 8.00 -29.23 -9.57
CA TYR A 275 9.34 -28.83 -9.99
C TYR A 275 10.42 -29.28 -9.00
N GLY A 276 10.11 -30.23 -8.11
CA GLY A 276 11.06 -30.79 -7.14
C GLY A 276 11.48 -29.83 -6.03
N ILE A 277 10.70 -28.77 -5.77
CA ILE A 277 11.01 -27.77 -4.75
C ILE A 277 10.31 -28.11 -3.42
N MET A 278 11.08 -28.12 -2.34
CA MET A 278 10.61 -28.44 -0.98
C MET A 278 10.15 -27.18 -0.22
N GLU A 279 9.09 -26.55 -0.70
CA GLU A 279 8.52 -25.34 -0.11
C GLU A 279 7.02 -25.52 0.16
N ARG A 280 6.56 -25.16 1.37
CA ARG A 280 5.14 -25.23 1.71
C ARG A 280 4.34 -24.11 1.07
N PHE A 281 4.95 -22.93 0.91
CA PHE A 281 4.31 -21.75 0.36
C PHE A 281 5.08 -21.26 -0.86
N SER A 282 4.40 -21.05 -1.99
CA SER A 282 5.03 -20.42 -3.17
C SER A 282 5.52 -19.01 -2.83
N ASN A 283 4.70 -18.23 -2.13
CA ASN A 283 5.04 -16.90 -1.63
C ASN A 283 4.75 -16.79 -0.13
N LYS A 284 5.57 -16.01 0.58
CA LYS A 284 5.63 -15.98 2.05
C LYS A 284 5.43 -14.58 2.63
N MET A 285 5.97 -13.55 1.98
CA MET A 285 6.03 -12.18 2.53
C MET A 285 5.39 -11.17 1.59
N ALA A 286 4.52 -10.33 2.15
CA ALA A 286 3.88 -9.19 1.51
C ALA A 286 3.54 -8.15 2.58
N ILE A 287 3.87 -6.89 2.36
CA ILE A 287 3.67 -5.84 3.37
C ILE A 287 2.39 -5.08 3.05
N ALA A 288 1.29 -5.51 3.66
CA ALA A 288 -0.03 -4.90 3.49
C ALA A 288 -0.20 -3.67 4.41
N PRO A 289 -1.20 -2.80 4.14
CA PRO A 289 -1.56 -1.74 5.06
C PRO A 289 -2.13 -2.32 6.36
N THR A 290 -1.73 -1.79 7.50
CA THR A 290 -2.11 -2.33 8.82
C THR A 290 -2.90 -1.35 9.68
N ALA A 291 -3.59 -0.37 9.09
CA ALA A 291 -4.18 0.76 9.81
C ALA A 291 -5.08 0.36 10.98
N SER A 292 -6.00 -0.59 10.79
CA SER A 292 -6.88 -1.03 11.88
C SER A 292 -6.15 -1.85 12.95
N ILE A 293 -5.28 -2.79 12.55
CA ILE A 293 -4.58 -3.65 13.51
C ILE A 293 -3.50 -2.90 14.28
N SER A 294 -2.91 -1.84 13.71
CA SER A 294 -1.92 -1.02 14.40
C SER A 294 -2.54 -0.17 15.51
N ILE A 295 -3.79 0.27 15.33
CA ILE A 295 -4.61 0.88 16.40
C ILE A 295 -4.90 -0.16 17.49
N ILE A 296 -5.33 -1.37 17.10
CA ILE A 296 -5.66 -2.45 18.05
C ILE A 296 -4.44 -2.81 18.92
N THR A 297 -3.23 -2.80 18.37
CA THR A 297 -1.99 -3.12 19.10
C THR A 297 -1.37 -1.92 19.82
N GLY A 298 -2.19 -0.97 20.29
CA GLY A 298 -1.70 0.15 21.10
C GLY A 298 -1.12 1.32 20.31
N GLY A 299 -1.62 1.55 19.10
CA GLY A 299 -1.28 2.72 18.29
C GLY A 299 0.12 2.68 17.67
N ALA A 300 0.59 1.50 17.27
CA ALA A 300 1.83 1.38 16.51
C ALA A 300 1.69 2.07 15.13
N SER A 301 2.80 2.55 14.57
CA SER A 301 2.80 3.13 13.22
C SER A 301 2.31 2.12 12.18
N PRO A 302 1.49 2.52 11.18
CA PRO A 302 0.93 1.59 10.20
C PRO A 302 2.01 1.04 9.26
N GLY A 303 2.08 -0.28 9.12
CA GLY A 303 2.94 -0.95 8.16
C GLY A 303 4.41 -0.57 8.30
N ILE A 304 4.93 -0.06 7.20
CA ILE A 304 6.30 0.47 7.09
C ILE A 304 6.32 2.00 6.99
N GLU A 305 5.16 2.63 7.20
CA GLU A 305 4.93 4.04 6.90
C GLU A 305 5.30 4.92 8.09
N PRO A 306 5.71 6.17 7.84
CA PRO A 306 5.81 7.18 8.88
C PRO A 306 4.44 7.52 9.46
N ASN A 307 4.44 8.10 10.66
CA ASN A 307 3.24 8.59 11.31
C ASN A 307 2.81 9.89 10.61
N SER A 308 1.54 10.01 10.27
CA SER A 308 1.01 11.22 9.60
C SER A 308 1.00 12.45 10.51
N ALA A 309 0.94 12.26 11.83
CA ALA A 309 0.92 13.31 12.84
C ALA A 309 1.45 12.78 14.18
N ASN A 310 2.08 13.64 14.99
CA ASN A 310 2.47 13.27 16.37
C ASN A 310 1.37 13.51 17.40
N ALA A 311 0.35 14.29 17.07
CA ALA A 311 -0.86 14.42 17.88
C ALA A 311 -2.05 14.71 16.96
N TYR A 312 -3.18 14.05 17.21
CA TYR A 312 -4.39 14.21 16.42
C TYR A 312 -5.65 13.86 17.22
N THR A 313 -6.80 14.33 16.75
CA THR A 313 -8.10 14.01 17.34
C THR A 313 -8.72 12.83 16.61
N HIS A 314 -8.83 11.69 17.29
CA HIS A 314 -9.48 10.50 16.78
C HIS A 314 -10.97 10.53 17.10
N LYS A 315 -11.81 10.57 16.06
CA LYS A 315 -13.27 10.53 16.21
C LYS A 315 -13.75 9.09 16.19
N THR A 316 -14.54 8.72 17.19
CA THR A 316 -15.21 7.43 17.28
C THR A 316 -16.71 7.66 17.44
N LEU A 317 -17.50 6.60 17.28
CA LEU A 317 -18.94 6.63 17.57
C LEU A 317 -19.23 7.06 19.04
N SER A 318 -18.30 6.79 19.96
CA SER A 318 -18.40 7.11 21.38
C SER A 318 -17.87 8.50 21.78
N GLY A 319 -17.29 9.26 20.84
CA GLY A 319 -16.71 10.57 21.13
C GLY A 319 -15.39 10.83 20.43
N SER A 320 -14.81 12.01 20.67
CA SER A 320 -13.51 12.43 20.14
C SER A 320 -12.44 12.28 21.22
N PHE A 321 -11.35 11.59 20.90
CA PHE A 321 -10.23 11.34 21.81
C PHE A 321 -8.95 11.95 21.25
N PHE A 322 -8.16 12.58 22.10
CA PHE A 322 -6.83 13.04 21.73
C PHE A 322 -5.86 11.88 21.74
N VAL A 323 -5.21 11.65 20.61
CA VAL A 323 -4.14 10.65 20.46
C VAL A 323 -2.82 11.41 20.41
N ARG A 324 -1.90 11.03 21.30
CA ARG A 324 -0.54 11.58 21.39
C ARG A 324 0.46 10.50 21.01
N ASN A 325 1.55 10.90 20.37
CA ASN A 325 2.68 10.02 20.13
C ASN A 325 3.34 9.69 21.46
N LYS A 326 3.24 8.42 21.88
CA LYS A 326 3.76 7.93 23.16
C LYS A 326 5.26 8.13 23.34
N TYR A 327 6.05 8.07 22.26
CA TYR A 327 7.50 8.28 22.35
C TYR A 327 7.87 9.75 22.45
N LEU A 328 7.11 10.62 21.78
CA LEU A 328 7.25 12.06 21.96
C LEU A 328 6.82 12.49 23.36
N GLU A 329 5.76 11.89 23.91
CA GLU A 329 5.30 12.16 25.27
C GLU A 329 6.39 11.85 26.30
N VAL A 330 7.02 10.68 26.22
CA VAL A 330 8.17 10.32 27.07
C VAL A 330 9.31 11.33 26.93
N LEU A 331 9.63 11.79 25.71
CA LEU A 331 10.67 12.79 25.49
C LEU A 331 10.32 14.15 26.13
N LEU A 332 9.07 14.60 25.97
CA LEU A 332 8.60 15.85 26.55
C LEU A 332 8.56 15.78 28.09
N GLU A 333 8.23 14.62 28.67
CA GLU A 333 8.30 14.39 30.12
C GLU A 333 9.73 14.51 30.64
N GLN A 334 10.70 13.89 29.96
CA GLN A 334 12.11 13.97 30.33
C GLN A 334 12.64 15.41 30.30
N LYS A 335 12.07 16.26 29.44
CA LYS A 335 12.40 17.70 29.36
C LYS A 335 11.59 18.57 30.31
N GLY A 336 10.63 18.02 31.05
CA GLY A 336 9.72 18.79 31.90
C GLY A 336 8.73 19.68 31.11
N LEU A 337 8.45 19.32 29.86
CA LEU A 337 7.63 20.08 28.91
C LEU A 337 6.38 19.31 28.43
N ASN A 338 6.04 18.19 29.08
CA ASN A 338 4.78 17.50 28.84
C ASN A 338 3.62 18.28 29.47
N ASN A 339 3.06 19.24 28.72
CA ASN A 339 1.94 20.06 29.14
C ASN A 339 0.94 20.31 28.00
N GLU A 340 -0.28 20.71 28.34
CA GLU A 340 -1.37 20.92 27.38
C GLU A 340 -1.07 22.02 26.36
N GLU A 341 -0.25 23.02 26.70
CA GLU A 341 0.13 24.10 25.78
C GLU A 341 0.98 23.56 24.63
N ILE A 342 1.98 22.73 24.92
CA ILE A 342 2.81 22.07 23.91
C ILE A 342 1.97 21.14 23.04
N TRP A 343 1.11 20.30 23.62
CA TRP A 343 0.26 19.40 22.83
C TRP A 343 -0.76 20.14 21.96
N THR A 344 -1.36 21.20 22.48
CA THR A 344 -2.24 22.08 21.70
C THR A 344 -1.47 22.72 20.55
N SER A 345 -0.23 23.17 20.79
CA SER A 345 0.65 23.72 19.77
C SER A 345 1.01 22.70 18.68
N ILE A 346 1.25 21.43 19.04
CA ILE A 346 1.49 20.35 18.07
C ILE A 346 0.24 20.11 17.22
N ILE A 347 -0.94 20.04 17.83
CA ILE A 347 -2.21 19.81 17.10
C ILE A 347 -2.53 20.97 16.14
N THR A 348 -2.34 22.23 16.57
CA THR A 348 -2.59 23.40 15.72
C THR A 348 -1.61 23.52 14.56
N ASN A 349 -0.43 22.88 14.67
CA ASN A 349 0.55 22.74 13.60
C ASN A 349 0.45 21.37 12.89
N GLU A 350 -0.77 20.83 12.75
CA GLU A 350 -1.07 19.60 12.00
C GLU A 350 -0.28 18.37 12.50
N GLY A 351 0.08 18.32 13.78
CA GLY A 351 0.86 17.23 14.36
C GLY A 351 2.37 17.36 14.22
N SER A 352 2.87 18.48 13.68
CA SER A 352 4.29 18.78 13.55
C SER A 352 4.93 19.14 14.89
N VAL A 353 6.22 18.85 15.02
CA VAL A 353 7.08 19.34 16.13
C VAL A 353 8.19 20.27 15.66
N GLN A 354 8.26 20.59 14.35
CA GLN A 354 9.40 21.29 13.78
C GLN A 354 9.53 22.73 14.31
N HIS A 355 8.41 23.33 14.72
CA HIS A 355 8.33 24.66 15.31
C HIS A 355 8.71 24.73 16.79
N LEU A 356 8.90 23.60 17.48
CA LEU A 356 9.18 23.58 18.92
C LEU A 356 10.66 23.89 19.18
N ASP A 357 10.96 25.08 19.72
CA ASP A 357 12.34 25.49 20.04
C ASP A 357 12.99 24.68 21.16
N CYS A 358 12.18 23.97 21.96
CA CYS A 358 12.66 23.12 23.04
C CYS A 358 13.24 21.77 22.58
N LEU A 359 13.04 21.40 21.31
CA LEU A 359 13.59 20.19 20.72
C LEU A 359 14.86 20.52 19.92
N SER A 360 15.88 19.69 20.07
CA SER A 360 17.06 19.69 19.21
C SER A 360 16.69 19.28 17.78
N GLN A 361 17.57 19.57 16.82
CA GLN A 361 17.33 19.19 15.41
C GLN A 361 17.21 17.66 15.26
N ASP A 362 18.04 16.89 15.95
CA ASP A 362 17.99 15.42 15.89
C ASP A 362 16.64 14.89 16.43
N GLU A 363 16.15 15.45 17.54
CA GLU A 363 14.82 15.11 18.08
C GLU A 363 13.70 15.49 17.10
N LYS A 364 13.78 16.67 16.48
CA LYS A 364 12.84 17.08 15.43
C LYS A 364 12.85 16.12 14.25
N ASP A 365 14.03 15.64 13.84
CA ASP A 365 14.19 14.70 12.72
C ASP A 365 13.61 13.30 13.02
N VAL A 366 13.64 12.86 14.28
CA VAL A 366 12.98 11.61 14.75
C VAL A 366 11.46 11.69 14.61
N PHE A 367 10.89 12.85 14.91
CA PHE A 367 9.45 13.06 14.97
C PHE A 367 8.89 13.80 13.74
N LYS A 368 9.64 13.82 12.63
CA LYS A 368 9.09 14.27 11.34
C LYS A 368 7.85 13.45 10.97
N THR A 369 6.80 14.16 10.60
CA THR A 369 5.56 13.57 10.10
C THR A 369 5.73 13.09 8.65
N ALA A 370 4.80 12.26 8.18
CA ALA A 370 4.83 11.70 6.83
C ALA A 370 5.04 12.75 5.72
N PHE A 371 4.43 13.93 5.84
CA PHE A 371 4.52 15.03 4.87
C PHE A 371 5.79 15.89 5.00
N GLU A 372 6.56 15.74 6.08
CA GLU A 372 7.80 16.49 6.33
C GLU A 372 9.04 15.71 5.91
N LEU A 373 8.90 14.39 5.72
CA LEU A 373 9.97 13.52 5.26
C LEU A 373 10.24 13.72 3.78
N ASP A 374 11.51 13.65 3.40
CA ASP A 374 11.93 13.44 2.03
C ASP A 374 11.59 12.01 1.62
N GLN A 375 10.60 11.90 0.74
CA GLN A 375 10.04 10.64 0.27
C GLN A 375 11.07 9.74 -0.43
N ARG A 376 12.20 10.28 -0.88
CA ARG A 376 13.32 9.48 -1.41
C ARG A 376 13.86 8.51 -0.36
N TRP A 377 13.81 8.84 0.92
CA TRP A 377 14.17 7.90 2.00
C TRP A 377 13.19 6.75 2.12
N LEU A 378 11.88 6.99 1.94
CA LEU A 378 10.90 5.90 1.89
C LEU A 378 11.19 4.95 0.73
N ILE A 379 11.56 5.50 -0.43
CA ILE A 379 11.99 4.71 -1.60
C ILE A 379 13.30 3.94 -1.31
N GLU A 380 14.29 4.54 -0.66
CA GLU A 380 15.51 3.83 -0.24
C GLU A 380 15.18 2.65 0.67
N HIS A 381 14.37 2.86 1.70
CA HIS A 381 14.00 1.79 2.63
C HIS A 381 13.20 0.71 1.92
N ALA A 382 12.27 1.07 1.03
CA ALA A 382 11.50 0.13 0.25
C ALA A 382 12.37 -0.71 -0.70
N ALA A 383 13.34 -0.07 -1.36
CA ALA A 383 14.30 -0.74 -2.21
C ALA A 383 15.18 -1.71 -1.41
N ASP A 384 15.70 -1.27 -0.26
CA ASP A 384 16.56 -2.07 0.61
C ASP A 384 15.87 -3.34 1.13
N ARG A 385 14.55 -3.29 1.35
CA ARG A 385 13.77 -4.44 1.83
C ARG A 385 13.19 -5.31 0.72
N THR A 386 13.07 -4.79 -0.51
CA THR A 386 12.50 -5.53 -1.65
C THR A 386 13.13 -6.91 -1.89
N PRO A 387 14.48 -7.10 -1.83
CA PRO A 387 15.09 -8.42 -2.01
C PRO A 387 14.61 -9.48 -1.02
N TYR A 388 14.10 -9.07 0.14
CA TYR A 388 13.62 -9.97 1.20
C TYR A 388 12.10 -10.21 1.12
N ILE A 389 11.38 -9.55 0.22
CA ILE A 389 9.93 -9.66 0.08
C ILE A 389 9.64 -10.31 -1.27
N CYS A 390 9.13 -11.55 -1.27
CA CYS A 390 8.86 -12.28 -2.51
C CYS A 390 7.69 -11.67 -3.30
N GLN A 391 6.66 -11.15 -2.61
CA GLN A 391 5.58 -10.39 -3.24
C GLN A 391 5.96 -8.90 -3.32
N ALA A 392 5.12 -7.97 -2.89
CA ALA A 392 5.40 -6.54 -2.89
C ALA A 392 5.06 -5.87 -1.54
N GLN A 393 5.03 -4.53 -1.52
CA GLN A 393 4.77 -3.73 -0.32
C GLN A 393 3.86 -2.56 -0.68
N SER A 394 2.82 -2.32 0.11
CA SER A 394 1.97 -1.14 0.00
C SER A 394 2.77 0.09 0.42
N LEU A 395 3.35 0.80 -0.54
CA LEU A 395 4.18 1.97 -0.27
C LEU A 395 3.44 3.25 -0.68
N ASN A 396 2.90 3.97 0.30
CA ASN A 396 2.43 5.33 0.06
C ASN A 396 3.62 6.30 -0.12
N VAL A 397 3.37 7.37 -0.87
CA VAL A 397 4.24 8.56 -0.90
C VAL A 397 3.41 9.76 -0.47
N PHE A 398 4.00 10.64 0.34
CA PHE A 398 3.36 11.79 0.97
C PHE A 398 3.99 13.07 0.44
N LEU A 399 3.24 13.84 -0.34
CA LEU A 399 3.77 14.99 -1.05
C LEU A 399 2.98 16.26 -0.73
N PRO A 400 3.65 17.41 -0.59
CA PRO A 400 2.96 18.68 -0.48
C PRO A 400 2.26 19.02 -1.81
N ALA A 401 1.23 19.86 -1.74
CA ALA A 401 0.43 20.23 -2.91
C ALA A 401 1.25 20.94 -4.01
N ASP A 402 2.32 21.62 -3.61
CA ASP A 402 3.23 22.41 -4.44
C ASP A 402 4.54 21.68 -4.75
N VAL A 403 4.56 20.34 -4.65
CA VAL A 403 5.75 19.54 -5.00
C VAL A 403 6.25 19.88 -6.40
N HIS A 404 7.56 20.11 -6.51
CA HIS A 404 8.18 20.42 -7.79
C HIS A 404 8.13 19.19 -8.72
N LYS A 405 7.76 19.38 -9.99
CA LYS A 405 7.60 18.30 -10.99
C LYS A 405 8.83 17.41 -11.12
N ARG A 406 10.03 17.99 -10.99
CA ARG A 406 11.29 17.24 -11.00
C ARG A 406 11.36 16.26 -9.83
N ASP A 407 10.97 16.68 -8.64
CA ASP A 407 11.09 15.85 -7.44
C ASP A 407 10.03 14.75 -7.45
N LEU A 408 8.82 15.08 -7.90
CA LEU A 408 7.78 14.09 -8.22
C LEU A 408 8.30 13.02 -9.18
N HIS A 409 8.89 13.43 -10.31
CA HIS A 409 9.53 12.51 -11.25
C HIS A 409 10.62 11.68 -10.59
N GLN A 410 11.55 12.31 -9.86
CA GLN A 410 12.70 11.62 -9.26
C GLN A 410 12.29 10.55 -8.24
N ILE A 411 11.28 10.80 -7.41
CA ILE A 411 10.79 9.80 -6.43
C ILE A 411 10.31 8.53 -7.15
N HIS A 412 9.52 8.69 -8.21
CA HIS A 412 8.96 7.57 -8.97
C HIS A 412 10.01 6.90 -9.85
N TRP A 413 10.92 7.69 -10.43
CA TRP A 413 12.03 7.20 -11.22
C TRP A 413 12.98 6.34 -10.39
N MET A 414 13.30 6.82 -9.18
CA MET A 414 14.14 6.14 -8.21
C MET A 414 13.51 4.82 -7.76
N ALA A 415 12.19 4.78 -7.54
CA ALA A 415 11.47 3.55 -7.21
C ALA A 415 11.67 2.48 -8.29
N TRP A 416 11.50 2.86 -9.57
CA TRP A 416 11.79 1.98 -10.69
C TRP A 416 13.25 1.52 -10.74
N LYS A 417 14.19 2.46 -10.78
CA LYS A 417 15.63 2.16 -10.94
C LYS A 417 16.17 1.30 -9.80
N LYS A 418 15.65 1.44 -8.58
CA LYS A 418 16.06 0.66 -7.41
C LYS A 418 15.31 -0.66 -7.26
N GLY A 419 14.40 -0.98 -8.18
CA GLY A 419 13.69 -2.25 -8.19
C GLY A 419 12.58 -2.37 -7.14
N VAL A 420 11.99 -1.26 -6.70
CA VAL A 420 10.72 -1.30 -5.95
C VAL A 420 9.66 -1.93 -6.86
N LYS A 421 8.80 -2.77 -6.30
CA LYS A 421 7.80 -3.52 -7.06
C LYS A 421 6.50 -2.76 -7.28
N SER A 422 6.09 -1.96 -6.30
CA SER A 422 4.83 -1.22 -6.34
C SER A 422 4.88 0.09 -5.54
N LEU A 423 4.03 1.04 -5.96
CA LEU A 423 3.69 2.27 -5.24
C LEU A 423 2.17 2.33 -5.11
N TYR A 424 1.68 2.57 -3.90
CA TYR A 424 0.26 2.59 -3.57
C TYR A 424 -0.34 3.99 -3.76
N TYR A 425 -0.81 4.67 -2.71
CA TYR A 425 -1.30 6.03 -2.84
C TYR A 425 -0.19 7.06 -2.97
N CYS A 426 -0.52 8.15 -3.67
CA CYS A 426 0.20 9.42 -3.61
C CYS A 426 -0.61 10.41 -2.77
N ARG A 427 -0.37 10.45 -1.46
CA ARG A 427 -1.09 11.33 -0.54
C ARG A 427 -0.62 12.77 -0.75
N SER A 428 -1.51 13.64 -1.21
CA SER A 428 -1.20 15.07 -1.41
C SER A 428 -2.02 15.96 -0.49
N LYS A 429 -1.40 17.02 0.06
CA LYS A 429 -2.13 18.02 0.88
C LYS A 429 -3.22 18.77 0.08
N SER A 430 -3.16 18.78 -1.25
CA SER A 430 -4.22 19.32 -2.11
C SER A 430 -5.52 18.54 -1.99
N ILE A 431 -5.44 17.21 -1.83
CA ILE A 431 -6.60 16.34 -1.62
C ILE A 431 -7.19 16.59 -0.23
N GLN A 432 -6.34 16.59 0.81
CA GLN A 432 -6.78 16.85 2.19
C GLN A 432 -7.45 18.22 2.34
N ARG A 433 -6.96 19.26 1.66
CA ARG A 433 -7.58 20.60 1.66
C ARG A 433 -8.92 20.61 0.92
N ALA A 434 -9.06 19.91 -0.20
CA ALA A 434 -10.31 19.82 -0.94
C ALA A 434 -11.39 19.03 -0.16
N GLU A 435 -11.00 17.95 0.52
CA GLU A 435 -11.86 17.18 1.42
C GLU A 435 -12.27 18.00 2.66
N SER A 436 -11.34 18.76 3.24
CA SER A 436 -11.61 19.66 4.37
C SER A 436 -12.52 20.84 3.96
N ALA A 437 -12.33 21.40 2.76
CA ALA A 437 -13.14 22.51 2.24
C ALA A 437 -14.56 22.06 1.86
N ASN A 438 -14.73 20.85 1.31
CA ASN A 438 -16.04 20.23 1.11
C ASN A 438 -16.66 19.73 2.43
N GLY A 439 -15.87 19.69 3.50
CA GLY A 439 -16.22 19.23 4.83
C GLY A 439 -16.77 20.29 5.78
N GLY A 440 -17.09 21.51 5.33
CA GLY A 440 -17.74 22.53 6.16
C GLY A 440 -16.78 23.26 7.09
N ASP A 441 -16.73 24.57 6.90
CA ASP A 441 -15.89 25.57 7.57
C ASP A 441 -15.82 25.41 9.11
N GLY A 442 -14.61 25.16 9.59
CA GLY A 442 -14.26 25.03 11.01
C GLY A 442 -13.43 26.21 11.52
N ARG A 443 -13.61 27.42 11.00
CA ARG A 443 -13.13 28.63 11.69
C ARG A 443 -13.96 28.89 12.94
N LEU A 444 -13.31 28.66 14.08
CA LEU A 444 -13.69 29.06 15.44
C LEU A 444 -14.61 30.30 15.49
N LYS A 445 -15.85 30.10 15.99
CA LYS A 445 -16.60 31.13 16.71
C LYS A 445 -17.22 30.52 17.96
N ILE A 446 -16.88 31.14 19.10
CA ILE A 446 -17.40 30.85 20.43
C ILE A 446 -18.78 31.52 20.58
N ALA A 447 -19.70 30.78 21.24
CA ALA A 447 -20.98 31.16 21.85
C ALA A 447 -22.19 31.54 20.96
N SER A 448 -23.25 30.71 20.96
CA SER A 448 -24.47 30.83 21.80
C SER A 448 -25.73 30.23 21.14
N SER A 449 -26.42 29.35 21.88
CA SER A 449 -27.85 28.96 21.82
C SER A 449 -28.57 28.60 20.50
N ALA A 450 -29.07 27.35 20.49
CA ALA A 450 -30.36 26.84 20.00
C ALA A 450 -30.91 27.30 18.63
N THR A 451 -31.00 26.36 17.67
CA THR A 451 -32.27 25.77 17.16
C THR A 451 -31.98 24.79 16.02
N ALA A 452 -32.81 23.75 15.93
CA ALA A 452 -32.70 22.64 14.98
C ALA A 452 -33.05 23.07 13.54
N GLY A 453 -32.37 22.44 12.58
CA GLY A 453 -32.70 22.50 11.15
C GLY A 453 -32.04 21.33 10.42
N GLU A 454 -32.87 20.42 9.91
CA GLU A 454 -32.50 19.19 9.21
C GLU A 454 -31.86 19.49 7.85
N GLY A 455 -30.75 18.81 7.57
CA GLY A 455 -30.03 18.84 6.30
C GLY A 455 -28.99 17.72 6.26
N GLY A 456 -29.46 16.48 6.13
CA GLY A 456 -28.64 15.28 6.22
C GLY A 456 -27.72 15.08 5.02
N ALA A 457 -26.54 15.68 5.03
CA ALA A 457 -25.39 15.16 4.29
C ALA A 457 -24.75 14.06 5.16
N THR A 458 -24.94 12.81 4.76
CA THR A 458 -24.38 11.65 5.44
C THR A 458 -22.86 11.62 5.24
N LYS A 459 -22.12 12.18 6.20
CA LYS A 459 -20.66 11.99 6.32
C LYS A 459 -20.41 10.55 6.73
N TYR A 460 -19.71 9.79 5.90
CA TYR A 460 -19.25 8.45 6.23
C TYR A 460 -17.74 8.39 6.08
N ASP A 461 -17.09 7.96 7.16
CA ASP A 461 -15.65 7.75 7.23
C ASP A 461 -15.22 6.70 6.19
N GLU A 462 -14.25 7.09 5.36
CA GLU A 462 -13.50 6.15 4.54
C GLU A 462 -12.83 5.07 5.42
N CYS A 463 -12.42 3.96 4.78
CA CYS A 463 -11.61 2.95 5.43
C CYS A 463 -10.51 3.60 6.29
N LEU A 464 -10.28 3.13 7.52
CA LEU A 464 -9.22 3.66 8.40
C LEU A 464 -7.81 3.59 7.78
N ALA A 465 -7.62 2.80 6.72
CA ALA A 465 -6.39 2.77 5.91
C ALA A 465 -6.34 3.86 4.81
N CYS A 466 -7.48 4.47 4.50
CA CYS A 466 -7.67 5.53 3.54
C CYS A 466 -7.68 6.94 4.17
N GLN A 467 -7.90 7.06 5.48
CA GLN A 467 -7.79 8.32 6.23
C GLN A 467 -6.35 8.79 6.46
#